data_AF-A0A0S9EYB6-F1
#
_entry.id   AF-A0A0S9EYB6-F1
#
_cell.length_a   1.000
_cell.length_b   1.000
_cell.length_c   1.000
_cell.angle_alpha   90.00
_cell.angle_beta   90.00
_cell.angle_gamma   90.00
#
_symmetry.space_group_name_H-M   'P 1'
#
loop_
_entity.id
_entity.type
_entity.pdbx_description
1 polymer ?
#
loop_
_entity_poly.entity_id
_entity_poly.type
_entity_poly.pdbx_seq_one_letter_code
_entity_poly.pdbx_strand_id
1 'polypeptide(L)'
;MGGACVVLRREGSSVARLYSIAVAPSERRAGVASGLLAAAIRDARDAGCAVLRLESRAGNLSAHRLFARHGFVHTGCKTAYYEDGEQALCFQKDLFDGALAQAAESYQVRHYAQTLDFTCGPCALLMAMSAMDPAMPVNQAAEIRLWREATTVFMAAGHGGCGPFGLAHAALAHGFEVSVYAAAGASLFMDSVRDPRKKDVIQLVENDFRAALEARQVPIHARPVSPDSVIEQLRAGRLPIVLISLWRLHRQKTPHWVVITGFDGAVFRLLDPMARSGDPDGGVSISWSEFKKVARYGRRGRTAAVILSGKK
;
A
#
# COMPACT_ATOMS: atom_id res chain seq x y z
N MET A 1 -18.21 25.20 27.40
CA MET A 1 -17.70 24.25 26.39
C MET A 1 -18.78 23.23 26.09
N GLY A 2 -19.28 23.18 24.84
CA GLY A 2 -20.42 22.34 24.48
C GLY A 2 -20.11 20.85 24.28
N GLY A 3 -18.84 20.45 24.32
CA GLY A 3 -18.39 19.07 24.24
C GLY A 3 -16.87 18.97 24.24
N ALA A 4 -16.35 17.74 24.27
CA ALA A 4 -14.93 17.43 24.22
C ALA A 4 -14.69 16.05 23.58
N CYS A 5 -13.48 15.84 23.07
CA CYS A 5 -13.01 14.53 22.63
C CYS A 5 -11.55 14.31 23.05
N VAL A 6 -11.19 13.04 23.23
CA VAL A 6 -9.82 12.62 23.57
C VAL A 6 -9.32 11.66 22.50
N VAL A 7 -8.23 12.03 21.84
CA VAL A 7 -7.55 11.20 20.85
C VAL A 7 -6.23 10.71 21.45
N LEU A 8 -6.07 9.40 21.52
CA LEU A 8 -4.84 8.76 21.97
C LEU A 8 -4.00 8.38 20.77
N ARG A 9 -2.71 8.72 20.83
CA ARG A 9 -1.71 8.39 19.83
C ARG A 9 -0.58 7.65 20.53
N ARG A 10 -0.13 6.57 19.92
CA ARG A 10 1.08 5.88 20.36
C ARG A 10 2.22 6.32 19.46
N GLU A 11 3.34 6.70 20.05
CA GLU A 11 4.54 7.03 19.30
C GLU A 11 4.95 5.88 18.38
N GLY A 12 5.21 6.21 17.10
CA GLY A 12 5.57 5.23 16.07
C GLY A 12 4.43 4.35 15.57
N SER A 13 3.17 4.62 15.93
CA SER A 13 1.97 3.99 15.37
C SER A 13 1.37 4.87 14.27
N SER A 14 0.95 4.26 13.16
CA SER A 14 0.11 4.92 12.14
C SER A 14 -1.38 4.92 12.49
N VAL A 15 -1.75 4.41 13.67
CA VAL A 15 -3.15 4.29 14.11
C VAL A 15 -3.36 5.15 15.35
N ALA A 16 -4.35 6.05 15.26
CA ALA A 16 -4.89 6.82 16.39
C ALA A 16 -6.16 6.17 16.92
N ARG A 17 -6.50 6.45 18.18
CA ARG A 17 -7.73 5.98 18.82
C ARG A 17 -8.52 7.17 19.37
N LEU A 18 -9.75 7.35 18.91
CA LEU A 18 -10.71 8.23 19.57
C LEU A 18 -11.20 7.50 20.82
N TYR A 19 -10.68 7.90 21.97
CA TYR A 19 -10.94 7.24 23.25
C TYR A 19 -12.27 7.67 23.87
N SER A 20 -12.60 8.96 23.74
CA SER A 20 -13.85 9.51 24.25
C SER A 20 -14.32 10.66 23.38
N ILE A 21 -15.63 10.78 23.23
CA ILE A 21 -16.30 11.95 22.65
C ILE A 21 -17.59 12.18 23.44
N ALA A 22 -17.77 13.39 23.94
CA ALA A 22 -18.91 13.76 24.76
C ALA A 22 -19.43 15.15 24.36
N VAL A 23 -20.75 15.29 24.36
CA VAL A 23 -21.45 16.56 24.10
C VAL A 23 -22.44 16.81 25.22
N ALA A 24 -22.44 18.03 25.73
CA ALA A 24 -23.35 18.46 26.79
C ALA A 24 -24.81 18.24 26.34
N PRO A 25 -25.72 17.77 27.21
CA PRO A 25 -27.10 17.47 26.82
C PRO A 25 -27.82 18.62 26.11
N SER A 26 -27.60 19.87 26.55
CA SER A 26 -28.17 21.09 25.98
C SER A 26 -27.67 21.41 24.56
N GLU A 27 -26.52 20.88 24.16
CA GLU A 27 -25.83 21.17 22.89
C GLU A 27 -25.98 20.03 21.88
N ARG A 28 -26.79 19.01 22.20
CA ARG A 28 -27.03 17.87 21.32
C ARG A 28 -27.84 18.30 20.10
N ARG A 29 -27.63 17.61 18.98
CA ARG A 29 -28.28 17.87 17.67
C ARG A 29 -27.93 19.23 17.03
N ALA A 30 -27.07 20.04 17.64
CA ALA A 30 -26.52 21.28 17.08
C ALA A 30 -25.23 21.07 16.25
N GLY A 31 -24.90 19.83 15.87
CA GLY A 31 -23.70 19.53 15.07
C GLY A 31 -22.37 19.45 15.84
N VAL A 32 -22.36 19.73 17.16
CA VAL A 32 -21.13 19.74 17.99
C VAL A 32 -20.32 18.45 17.90
N ALA A 33 -20.98 17.28 18.00
CA ALA A 33 -20.30 15.98 17.90
C ALA A 33 -19.66 15.77 16.51
N SER A 34 -20.27 16.32 15.46
CA SER A 34 -19.73 16.30 14.10
C SER A 34 -18.46 17.15 14.01
N GLY A 35 -18.49 18.35 14.57
CA GLY A 35 -17.33 19.24 14.62
C GLY A 35 -16.16 18.63 15.39
N LEU A 36 -16.44 18.03 16.56
CA LEU A 36 -15.43 17.32 17.36
C LEU A 36 -14.83 16.13 16.63
N LEU A 37 -15.67 15.30 15.98
CA LEU A 37 -15.19 14.13 15.24
C LEU A 37 -14.36 14.55 14.02
N ALA A 38 -14.77 15.58 13.29
CA ALA A 38 -14.00 16.13 12.19
C ALA A 38 -12.66 16.71 12.65
N ALA A 39 -12.63 17.39 13.81
CA ALA A 39 -11.38 17.88 14.42
C ALA A 39 -10.46 16.72 14.83
N ALA A 40 -11.00 15.66 15.42
CA ALA A 40 -10.23 14.46 15.77
C ALA A 40 -9.63 13.74 14.54
N ILE A 41 -10.37 13.70 13.43
CA ILE A 41 -9.89 13.16 12.15
C ILE A 41 -8.72 13.99 11.63
N ARG A 42 -8.84 15.33 11.63
CA ARG A 42 -7.75 16.23 11.20
C ARG A 42 -6.53 16.11 12.11
N ASP A 43 -6.70 16.15 13.43
CA ASP A 43 -5.60 15.99 14.40
C ASP A 43 -4.85 14.66 14.19
N ALA A 44 -5.57 13.56 13.99
CA ALA A 44 -4.96 12.27 13.68
C ALA A 44 -4.16 12.30 12.36
N ARG A 45 -4.70 12.94 11.31
CA ARG A 45 -4.02 13.08 10.02
C ARG A 45 -2.77 13.95 10.12
N ASP A 46 -2.86 15.10 10.77
CA ASP A 46 -1.74 16.05 10.97
C ASP A 46 -0.63 15.40 11.80
N ALA A 47 -1.01 14.49 12.71
CA ALA A 47 -0.08 13.64 13.45
C ALA A 47 0.52 12.49 12.62
N GLY A 48 0.20 12.37 11.33
CA GLY A 48 0.68 11.32 10.43
C GLY A 48 0.04 9.95 10.68
N CYS A 49 -1.19 9.89 11.19
CA CYS A 49 -1.93 8.62 11.27
C CYS A 49 -2.63 8.33 9.94
N ALA A 50 -2.67 7.05 9.56
CA ALA A 50 -3.39 6.55 8.40
C ALA A 50 -4.77 5.98 8.74
N VAL A 51 -5.03 5.68 10.03
CA VAL A 51 -6.31 5.13 10.49
C VAL A 51 -6.71 5.74 11.83
N LEU A 52 -7.99 6.07 11.99
CA LEU A 52 -8.59 6.42 13.28
C LEU A 52 -9.57 5.32 13.70
N ARG A 53 -9.40 4.78 14.91
CA ARG A 53 -10.26 3.72 15.47
C ARG A 53 -11.03 4.21 16.69
N LEU A 54 -12.17 3.58 16.94
CA LEU A 54 -12.95 3.80 18.14
C LEU A 54 -13.75 2.55 18.51
N GLU A 55 -14.20 2.53 19.76
CA GLU A 55 -15.13 1.54 20.27
C GLU A 55 -16.34 2.24 20.87
N SER A 56 -17.53 1.68 20.66
CA SER A 56 -18.79 2.24 21.15
C SER A 56 -19.74 1.14 21.62
N ARG A 57 -20.51 1.41 22.68
CA ARG A 57 -21.59 0.53 23.16
C ARG A 57 -22.50 0.12 22.02
N ALA A 58 -22.85 -1.16 21.92
CA ALA A 58 -23.71 -1.68 20.86
C ALA A 58 -25.06 -0.97 20.77
N GLY A 59 -25.63 -0.57 21.91
CA GLY A 59 -26.89 0.19 21.97
C GLY A 59 -26.80 1.65 21.52
N ASN A 60 -25.60 2.21 21.28
CA ASN A 60 -25.43 3.63 20.98
C ASN A 60 -25.66 3.97 19.49
N LEU A 61 -26.88 3.71 19.01
CA LEU A 61 -27.26 3.91 17.60
C LEU A 61 -27.06 5.34 17.11
N SER A 62 -27.19 6.35 17.99
CA SER A 62 -26.96 7.76 17.64
C SER A 62 -25.50 8.01 17.26
N ALA A 63 -24.56 7.49 18.06
CA ALA A 63 -23.14 7.58 17.77
C ALA A 63 -22.78 6.78 16.51
N HIS A 64 -23.35 5.59 16.31
CA HIS A 64 -23.08 4.78 15.12
C HIS A 64 -23.48 5.50 13.82
N ARG A 65 -24.63 6.20 13.82
CA ARG A 65 -25.02 7.05 12.68
C ARG A 65 -24.06 8.22 12.47
N LEU A 66 -23.54 8.82 13.55
CA LEU A 66 -22.51 9.87 13.46
C LEU A 66 -21.22 9.33 12.82
N PHE A 67 -20.76 8.16 13.27
CA PHE A 67 -19.56 7.52 12.75
C PHE A 67 -19.71 7.16 11.28
N ALA A 68 -20.83 6.53 10.89
CA ALA A 68 -21.12 6.20 9.51
C ALA A 68 -21.11 7.44 8.59
N ARG A 69 -21.71 8.57 9.02
CA ARG A 69 -21.66 9.84 8.26
C ARG A 69 -20.26 10.40 8.05
N HIS A 70 -19.31 10.07 8.93
CA HIS A 70 -17.90 10.48 8.78
C HIS A 70 -17.06 9.40 8.06
N GLY A 71 -17.69 8.36 7.52
CA GLY A 71 -17.01 7.30 6.77
C GLY A 71 -16.27 6.30 7.66
N PHE A 72 -16.72 6.11 8.91
CA PHE A 72 -16.29 4.96 9.70
C PHE A 72 -17.04 3.70 9.28
N VAL A 73 -16.32 2.58 9.23
CA VAL A 73 -16.85 1.25 8.98
C VAL A 73 -16.77 0.39 10.23
N HIS A 74 -17.74 -0.50 10.43
CA HIS A 74 -17.72 -1.48 11.53
C HIS A 74 -16.75 -2.62 11.20
N THR A 75 -15.87 -2.96 12.13
CA THR A 75 -14.79 -3.95 11.91
C THR A 75 -14.84 -5.16 12.82
N GLY A 76 -15.78 -5.20 13.76
CA GLY A 76 -15.94 -6.30 14.70
C GLY A 76 -16.40 -5.81 16.07
N CYS A 77 -16.38 -6.69 17.06
CA CYS A 77 -16.79 -6.36 18.43
C CYS A 77 -15.81 -6.91 19.46
N LYS A 78 -15.84 -6.30 20.65
CA LYS A 78 -15.22 -6.82 21.87
C LYS A 78 -16.33 -7.26 22.82
N THR A 79 -16.35 -8.54 23.15
CA THR A 79 -17.31 -9.13 24.08
C THR A 79 -17.02 -8.68 25.51
N ALA A 80 -18.08 -8.49 26.33
CA ALA A 80 -17.98 -8.10 27.74
C ALA A 80 -16.99 -6.94 28.00
N TYR A 81 -17.03 -5.92 27.12
CA TYR A 81 -16.08 -4.81 27.16
C TYR A 81 -16.42 -3.80 28.25
N TYR A 82 -17.72 -3.64 28.52
CA TYR A 82 -18.24 -2.79 29.58
C TYR A 82 -18.54 -3.61 30.84
N GLU A 83 -18.55 -2.95 32.01
CA GLU A 83 -18.76 -3.60 33.32
C GLU A 83 -20.10 -4.35 33.41
N ASP A 84 -21.12 -3.89 32.70
CA ASP A 84 -22.44 -4.51 32.59
C ASP A 84 -22.49 -5.71 31.62
N GLY A 85 -21.33 -6.12 31.08
CA GLY A 85 -21.22 -7.21 30.12
C GLY A 85 -21.60 -6.82 28.69
N GLU A 86 -21.99 -5.56 28.42
CA GLU A 86 -22.30 -5.13 27.06
C GLU A 86 -21.05 -5.20 26.18
N GLN A 87 -21.23 -5.61 24.93
CA GLN A 87 -20.18 -5.59 23.93
C GLN A 87 -19.90 -4.17 23.42
N ALA A 88 -18.65 -3.91 23.05
CA ALA A 88 -18.30 -2.73 22.30
C ALA A 88 -18.13 -3.06 20.82
N LEU A 89 -18.85 -2.35 19.96
CA LEU A 89 -18.64 -2.39 18.53
C LEU A 89 -17.39 -1.57 18.19
N CYS A 90 -16.52 -2.13 17.36
CA CYS A 90 -15.29 -1.52 16.88
C CYS A 90 -15.54 -0.87 15.52
N PHE A 91 -15.09 0.37 15.38
CA PHE A 91 -15.17 1.11 14.13
C PHE A 91 -13.79 1.62 13.74
N GLN A 92 -13.55 1.72 12.43
CA GLN A 92 -12.35 2.37 11.90
C GLN A 92 -12.69 3.27 10.73
N LYS A 93 -11.87 4.31 10.56
CA LYS A 93 -11.88 5.17 9.38
C LYS A 93 -10.48 5.16 8.76
N ASP A 94 -10.42 4.87 7.47
CA ASP A 94 -9.26 5.16 6.63
C ASP A 94 -9.10 6.68 6.52
N LEU A 95 -7.90 7.17 6.82
CA LEU A 95 -7.56 8.58 6.83
C LEU A 95 -6.85 9.01 5.55
N PHE A 96 -6.89 8.27 4.44
CA PHE A 96 -6.52 8.80 3.13
C PHE A 96 -7.66 9.62 2.55
N ASP A 97 -7.33 10.79 1.99
CA ASP A 97 -8.28 11.67 1.33
C ASP A 97 -7.93 11.81 -0.16
N GLY A 98 -8.71 11.13 -0.99
CA GLY A 98 -8.54 11.18 -2.45
C GLY A 98 -8.72 12.57 -3.05
N ALA A 99 -9.48 13.47 -2.40
CA ALA A 99 -9.65 14.84 -2.88
C ALA A 99 -8.39 15.69 -2.69
N LEU A 100 -7.52 15.30 -1.74
CA LEU A 100 -6.23 15.93 -1.50
C LEU A 100 -5.07 15.20 -2.20
N ALA A 101 -5.37 14.13 -2.96
CA ALA A 101 -4.36 13.36 -3.66
C ALA A 101 -3.63 14.25 -4.68
N GLN A 102 -2.32 14.35 -4.53
CA GLN A 102 -1.47 15.24 -5.31
C GLN A 102 -1.12 14.62 -6.68
N ALA A 103 -2.12 14.28 -7.49
CA ALA A 103 -1.93 13.76 -8.84
C ALA A 103 -2.55 14.71 -9.88
N ALA A 104 -1.80 15.04 -10.93
CA ALA A 104 -2.24 15.95 -11.99
C ALA A 104 -3.41 15.35 -12.79
N GLU A 105 -3.33 14.06 -13.13
CA GLU A 105 -4.37 13.20 -13.69
C GLU A 105 -4.01 11.76 -13.28
N SER A 106 -4.60 11.21 -12.22
CA SER A 106 -4.27 9.86 -11.74
C SER A 106 -5.04 8.79 -12.52
N TYR A 107 -4.33 7.78 -13.02
CA TYR A 107 -4.96 6.53 -13.45
C TYR A 107 -5.78 5.93 -12.29
N GLN A 108 -7.04 5.56 -12.56
CA GLN A 108 -7.85 4.82 -11.60
C GLN A 108 -7.45 3.34 -11.63
N VAL A 109 -6.42 3.01 -10.84
CA VAL A 109 -5.97 1.63 -10.70
C VAL A 109 -7.03 0.82 -9.94
N ARG A 110 -7.58 -0.21 -10.57
CA ARG A 110 -8.52 -1.14 -9.94
C ARG A 110 -7.75 -2.26 -9.26
N HIS A 111 -8.20 -2.64 -8.07
CA HIS A 111 -7.60 -3.74 -7.35
C HIS A 111 -7.90 -5.08 -8.04
N TYR A 112 -6.87 -5.91 -8.14
CA TYR A 112 -6.94 -7.31 -8.53
C TYR A 112 -6.16 -8.11 -7.48
N ALA A 113 -6.81 -9.07 -6.83
CA ALA A 113 -6.16 -9.92 -5.84
C ALA A 113 -5.31 -10.98 -6.56
N GLN A 114 -4.04 -11.14 -6.15
CA GLN A 114 -3.17 -12.18 -6.68
C GLN A 114 -3.79 -13.56 -6.43
N THR A 115 -3.68 -14.44 -7.42
CA THR A 115 -4.27 -15.78 -7.33
C THR A 115 -3.29 -16.84 -6.82
N LEU A 116 -2.00 -16.51 -6.77
CA LEU A 116 -0.91 -17.40 -6.37
C LEU A 116 0.05 -16.68 -5.40
N ASP A 117 0.65 -17.39 -4.45
CA ASP A 117 1.46 -16.77 -3.38
C ASP A 117 2.79 -16.14 -3.87
N PHE A 118 3.14 -16.35 -5.14
CA PHE A 118 4.41 -15.92 -5.75
C PHE A 118 4.25 -14.88 -6.86
N THR A 119 3.04 -14.37 -7.11
CA THR A 119 2.72 -13.48 -8.23
C THR A 119 2.49 -12.03 -7.82
N CYS A 120 2.87 -11.61 -6.61
CA CYS A 120 2.65 -10.23 -6.14
C CYS A 120 3.22 -9.16 -7.09
N GLY A 121 4.44 -9.35 -7.61
CA GLY A 121 5.04 -8.45 -8.60
C GLY A 121 4.25 -8.38 -9.91
N PRO A 122 4.03 -9.51 -10.60
CA PRO A 122 3.20 -9.59 -11.80
C PRO A 122 1.79 -9.06 -11.62
N CYS A 123 1.16 -9.30 -10.48
CA CYS A 123 -0.17 -8.79 -10.14
C CYS A 123 -0.17 -7.26 -9.95
N ALA A 124 0.82 -6.72 -9.22
CA ALA A 124 0.98 -5.27 -9.11
C ALA A 124 1.24 -4.61 -10.47
N LEU A 125 2.03 -5.25 -11.32
CA LEU A 125 2.29 -4.80 -12.68
C LEU A 125 1.02 -4.85 -13.54
N LEU A 126 0.23 -5.93 -13.47
CA LEU A 126 -1.05 -6.07 -14.17
C LEU A 126 -2.05 -4.96 -13.79
N MET A 127 -2.18 -4.68 -12.48
CA MET A 127 -3.02 -3.59 -11.99
C MET A 127 -2.58 -2.24 -12.59
N ALA A 128 -1.29 -1.92 -12.55
CA ALA A 128 -0.79 -0.66 -13.07
C ALA A 128 -0.93 -0.54 -14.59
N MET A 129 -0.61 -1.60 -15.34
CA MET A 129 -0.72 -1.63 -16.81
C MET A 129 -2.17 -1.53 -17.28
N SER A 130 -3.10 -2.26 -16.66
CA SER A 130 -4.53 -2.21 -17.02
C SER A 130 -5.20 -0.87 -16.72
N ALA A 131 -4.65 -0.10 -15.77
CA ALA A 131 -5.11 1.26 -15.51
C ALA A 131 -4.72 2.23 -16.64
N MET A 132 -3.58 1.98 -17.28
CA MET A 132 -3.05 2.73 -18.42
C MET A 132 -3.57 2.22 -19.78
N ASP A 133 -3.93 0.94 -19.85
CA ASP A 133 -4.47 0.27 -21.03
C ASP A 133 -5.71 -0.55 -20.68
N PRO A 134 -6.92 0.03 -20.82
CA PRO A 134 -8.17 -0.66 -20.50
C PRO A 134 -8.44 -1.91 -21.35
N ALA A 135 -7.73 -2.11 -22.47
CA ALA A 135 -7.86 -3.30 -23.30
C ALA A 135 -7.12 -4.52 -22.71
N MET A 136 -6.24 -4.31 -21.72
CA MET A 136 -5.47 -5.38 -21.12
C MET A 136 -6.38 -6.31 -20.28
N PRO A 137 -6.36 -7.63 -20.51
CA PRO A 137 -7.19 -8.55 -19.73
C PRO A 137 -6.71 -8.63 -18.29
N VAL A 138 -7.61 -8.42 -17.33
CA VAL A 138 -7.33 -8.59 -15.89
C VAL A 138 -7.91 -9.91 -15.41
N ASN A 139 -7.09 -10.97 -15.49
CA ASN A 139 -7.46 -12.32 -15.07
C ASN A 139 -6.21 -13.14 -14.72
N GLN A 140 -6.42 -14.35 -14.19
CA GLN A 140 -5.34 -15.24 -13.75
C GLN A 140 -4.38 -15.62 -14.89
N ALA A 141 -4.88 -15.76 -16.12
CA ALA A 141 -4.04 -16.09 -17.26
C ALA A 141 -3.07 -14.94 -17.61
N ALA A 142 -3.52 -13.68 -17.51
CA ALA A 142 -2.67 -12.51 -17.69
C ALA A 142 -1.65 -12.37 -16.55
N GLU A 143 -2.06 -12.61 -15.31
CA GLU A 143 -1.18 -12.64 -14.14
C GLU A 143 -0.04 -13.66 -14.31
N ILE A 144 -0.36 -14.90 -14.69
CA ILE A 144 0.63 -15.97 -14.90
C ILE A 144 1.52 -15.66 -16.12
N ARG A 145 0.99 -15.03 -17.17
CA ARG A 145 1.78 -14.61 -18.32
C ARG A 145 2.86 -13.61 -17.92
N LEU A 146 2.48 -12.54 -17.21
CA LEU A 146 3.43 -11.56 -16.70
C LEU A 146 4.44 -12.20 -15.73
N TRP A 147 4.01 -13.18 -14.92
CA TRP A 147 4.93 -13.95 -14.09
C TRP A 147 5.99 -14.70 -14.92
N ARG A 148 5.59 -15.39 -15.99
CA ARG A 148 6.53 -16.10 -16.87
C ARG A 148 7.53 -15.16 -17.55
N GLU A 149 7.13 -13.92 -17.83
CA GLU A 149 7.95 -12.91 -18.49
C GLU A 149 8.89 -12.18 -17.51
N ALA A 150 8.50 -12.03 -16.23
CA ALA A 150 9.22 -11.25 -15.24
C ALA A 150 10.03 -12.08 -14.22
N THR A 151 9.80 -13.39 -14.15
CA THR A 151 10.40 -14.24 -13.11
C THR A 151 11.88 -14.45 -13.34
N THR A 152 12.67 -14.26 -12.28
CA THR A 152 14.12 -14.48 -12.35
C THR A 152 14.44 -15.98 -12.32
N VAL A 153 13.82 -16.77 -11.44
CA VAL A 153 13.86 -18.25 -11.43
C VAL A 153 12.66 -18.78 -10.65
N PHE A 154 12.03 -19.90 -11.07
CA PHE A 154 11.12 -20.67 -10.21
C PHE A 154 11.92 -21.66 -9.37
N MET A 155 11.85 -21.55 -8.04
CA MET A 155 12.49 -22.52 -7.13
C MET A 155 11.42 -23.36 -6.43
N ALA A 156 11.53 -24.69 -6.51
CA ALA A 156 10.65 -25.63 -5.78
C ALA A 156 10.68 -25.44 -4.25
N ALA A 157 11.71 -24.77 -3.72
CA ALA A 157 11.78 -24.26 -2.35
C ALA A 157 12.64 -22.98 -2.31
N GLY A 158 12.14 -21.92 -1.67
CA GLY A 158 12.77 -20.59 -1.59
C GLY A 158 12.10 -19.54 -2.49
N HIS A 159 12.41 -18.26 -2.29
CA HIS A 159 11.81 -17.15 -3.01
C HIS A 159 12.29 -17.07 -4.47
N GLY A 160 11.63 -17.80 -5.37
CA GLY A 160 11.67 -17.56 -6.80
C GLY A 160 10.74 -16.41 -7.17
N GLY A 161 11.23 -15.17 -7.00
CA GLY A 161 10.43 -13.95 -7.19
C GLY A 161 10.71 -13.22 -8.49
N CYS A 162 9.89 -12.21 -8.77
CA CYS A 162 10.13 -11.24 -9.85
C CYS A 162 10.95 -10.06 -9.31
N GLY A 163 12.12 -9.81 -9.88
CA GLY A 163 12.93 -8.62 -9.60
C GLY A 163 12.47 -7.38 -10.34
N PRO A 164 12.97 -6.21 -9.95
CA PRO A 164 12.63 -4.95 -10.60
C PRO A 164 12.94 -4.99 -12.10
N PHE A 165 14.07 -5.60 -12.49
CA PHE A 165 14.48 -5.70 -13.89
C PHE A 165 13.55 -6.62 -14.70
N GLY A 166 13.15 -7.76 -14.13
CA GLY A 166 12.19 -8.66 -14.79
C GLY A 166 10.81 -8.01 -14.95
N LEU A 167 10.31 -7.33 -13.91
CA LEU A 167 9.04 -6.59 -14.00
C LEU A 167 9.10 -5.47 -15.05
N ALA A 168 10.18 -4.69 -15.08
CA ALA A 168 10.35 -3.64 -16.07
C ALA A 168 10.51 -4.20 -17.49
N HIS A 169 11.21 -5.33 -17.64
CA HIS A 169 11.34 -6.00 -18.93
C HIS A 169 9.98 -6.49 -19.45
N ALA A 170 9.16 -7.10 -18.60
CA ALA A 170 7.79 -7.48 -18.95
C ALA A 170 6.94 -6.26 -19.33
N ALA A 171 6.98 -5.17 -18.55
CA ALA A 171 6.27 -3.93 -18.89
C ALA A 171 6.67 -3.40 -20.29
N LEU A 172 7.97 -3.36 -20.56
CA LEU A 172 8.52 -2.90 -21.84
C LEU A 172 8.08 -3.80 -23.01
N ALA A 173 8.05 -5.13 -22.82
CA ALA A 173 7.62 -6.09 -23.83
C ALA A 173 6.14 -5.89 -24.24
N HIS A 174 5.33 -5.32 -23.36
CA HIS A 174 3.92 -4.96 -23.62
C HIS A 174 3.73 -3.51 -24.06
N GLY A 175 4.81 -2.79 -24.38
CA GLY A 175 4.76 -1.43 -24.94
C GLY A 175 4.66 -0.30 -23.93
N PHE A 176 4.89 -0.57 -22.63
CA PHE A 176 4.85 0.46 -21.60
C PHE A 176 6.18 1.17 -21.45
N GLU A 177 6.11 2.48 -21.21
CA GLU A 177 7.26 3.27 -20.80
C GLU A 177 7.55 3.03 -19.32
N VAL A 178 8.80 2.71 -19.02
CA VAL A 178 9.21 2.26 -17.69
C VAL A 178 10.55 2.84 -17.29
N SER A 179 10.75 3.03 -15.99
CA SER A 179 12.08 3.25 -15.38
C SER A 179 12.23 2.41 -14.11
N VAL A 180 13.47 2.15 -13.73
CA VAL A 180 13.79 1.26 -12.61
C VAL A 180 14.64 1.99 -11.57
N TYR A 181 14.29 1.83 -10.29
CA TYR A 181 15.11 2.21 -9.16
C TYR A 181 15.58 0.94 -8.45
N ALA A 182 16.89 0.70 -8.45
CA ALA A 182 17.50 -0.42 -7.75
C ALA A 182 18.97 -0.10 -7.46
N ALA A 183 19.40 -0.24 -6.20
CA ALA A 183 20.78 0.05 -5.83
C ALA A 183 21.79 -0.86 -6.57
N ALA A 184 22.99 -0.36 -6.84
CA ALA A 184 24.04 -1.13 -7.50
C ALA A 184 24.36 -2.44 -6.73
N GLY A 185 24.47 -3.56 -7.45
CA GLY A 185 24.71 -4.88 -6.85
C GLY A 185 23.55 -5.44 -6.00
N ALA A 186 22.37 -4.82 -6.03
CA ALA A 186 21.23 -5.27 -5.28
C ALA A 186 20.49 -6.42 -5.97
N SER A 187 20.99 -7.65 -5.89
CA SER A 187 20.12 -8.79 -6.20
C SER A 187 19.21 -9.08 -5.00
N LEU A 188 17.96 -8.66 -5.11
CA LEU A 188 17.01 -8.53 -4.00
C LEU A 188 16.56 -9.86 -3.40
N PHE A 189 16.82 -10.98 -4.06
CA PHE A 189 16.38 -12.32 -3.61
C PHE A 189 17.51 -13.30 -3.32
N MET A 190 18.77 -12.87 -3.37
CA MET A 190 19.91 -13.77 -3.11
C MET A 190 20.12 -14.11 -1.63
N ASP A 191 19.65 -13.27 -0.71
CA ASP A 191 19.94 -13.42 0.73
C ASP A 191 19.26 -14.67 1.35
N SER A 192 18.15 -15.15 0.78
CA SER A 192 17.44 -16.36 1.23
C SER A 192 17.91 -17.64 0.55
N VAL A 193 18.71 -17.53 -0.52
CA VAL A 193 19.22 -18.67 -1.28
C VAL A 193 20.54 -19.13 -0.67
N ARG A 194 20.65 -20.41 -0.31
CA ARG A 194 21.87 -20.98 0.27
C ARG A 194 22.77 -21.67 -0.76
N ASP A 195 22.18 -22.26 -1.79
CA ASP A 195 22.89 -22.97 -2.84
C ASP A 195 23.59 -21.98 -3.79
N PRO A 196 24.94 -22.00 -3.91
CA PRO A 196 25.68 -21.11 -4.80
C PRO A 196 25.24 -21.22 -6.26
N ARG A 197 24.97 -22.43 -6.77
CA ARG A 197 24.56 -22.63 -8.17
C ARG A 197 23.23 -21.95 -8.47
N LYS A 198 22.30 -21.96 -7.50
CA LYS A 198 21.02 -21.25 -7.63
C LYS A 198 21.21 -19.74 -7.64
N LYS A 199 22.19 -19.21 -6.90
CA LYS A 199 22.55 -17.78 -6.95
C LYS A 199 23.10 -17.39 -8.32
N ASP A 200 23.96 -18.23 -8.91
CA ASP A 200 24.53 -17.97 -10.23
C ASP A 200 23.45 -17.90 -11.31
N VAL A 201 22.46 -18.81 -11.27
CA VAL A 201 21.32 -18.76 -12.21
C VAL A 201 20.47 -17.51 -11.99
N ILE A 202 20.17 -17.14 -10.75
CA ILE A 202 19.42 -15.91 -10.44
C ILE A 202 20.17 -14.69 -10.94
N GLN A 203 21.48 -14.61 -10.71
CA GLN A 203 22.31 -13.49 -11.15
C GLN A 203 22.41 -13.42 -12.67
N LEU A 204 22.53 -14.57 -13.35
CA LEU A 204 22.56 -14.65 -14.81
C LEU A 204 21.27 -14.07 -15.41
N VAL A 205 20.11 -14.49 -14.93
CA VAL A 205 18.81 -14.01 -15.43
C VAL A 205 18.59 -12.53 -15.10
N GLU A 206 18.98 -12.09 -13.89
CA GLU A 206 18.89 -10.67 -13.52
C GLU A 206 19.77 -9.79 -14.42
N ASN A 207 20.98 -10.26 -14.76
CA ASN A 207 21.89 -9.58 -15.67
C ASN A 207 21.34 -9.52 -17.10
N ASP A 208 20.71 -10.60 -17.58
CA ASP A 208 20.10 -10.65 -18.89
C ASP A 208 18.95 -9.63 -19.01
N PHE A 209 18.04 -9.58 -18.03
CA PHE A 209 16.99 -8.56 -17.99
C PHE A 209 17.57 -7.14 -17.98
N ARG A 210 18.62 -6.91 -17.19
CA ARG A 210 19.29 -5.60 -17.15
C ARG A 210 19.87 -5.23 -18.52
N ALA A 211 20.61 -6.14 -19.15
CA ALA A 211 21.21 -5.90 -20.46
C ALA A 211 20.14 -5.59 -21.53
N ALA A 212 19.01 -6.30 -21.50
CA ALA A 212 17.88 -6.04 -22.39
C ALA A 212 17.26 -4.65 -22.18
N LEU A 213 17.15 -4.19 -20.93
CA LEU A 213 16.66 -2.85 -20.59
C LEU A 213 17.64 -1.75 -21.04
N GLU A 214 18.94 -1.96 -20.81
CA GLU A 214 20.01 -1.04 -21.22
C GLU A 214 20.10 -0.91 -22.74
N ALA A 215 19.98 -2.03 -23.48
CA ALA A 215 19.94 -2.03 -24.94
C ALA A 215 18.75 -1.25 -25.51
N ARG A 216 17.67 -1.13 -24.75
CA ARG A 216 16.48 -0.33 -25.08
C ARG A 216 16.50 1.07 -24.46
N GLN A 217 17.63 1.46 -23.85
CA GLN A 217 17.85 2.76 -23.20
C GLN A 217 16.82 3.08 -22.11
N VAL A 218 16.30 2.05 -21.43
CA VAL A 218 15.41 2.24 -20.28
C VAL A 218 16.20 2.91 -19.13
N PRO A 219 15.68 3.99 -18.51
CA PRO A 219 16.34 4.62 -17.38
C PRO A 219 16.44 3.67 -16.18
N ILE A 220 17.67 3.35 -15.77
CA ILE A 220 17.97 2.58 -14.56
C ILE A 220 18.70 3.47 -13.57
N HIS A 221 18.02 3.85 -12.49
CA HIS A 221 18.57 4.65 -11.41
C HIS A 221 19.23 3.75 -10.36
N ALA A 222 20.57 3.77 -10.31
CA ALA A 222 21.39 3.01 -9.37
C ALA A 222 21.36 3.57 -7.93
N ARG A 223 20.19 3.97 -7.44
CA ARG A 223 19.97 4.57 -6.11
C ARG A 223 18.71 4.01 -5.46
N PRO A 224 18.60 4.06 -4.12
CA PRO A 224 17.37 3.71 -3.43
C PRO A 224 16.19 4.60 -3.86
N VAL A 225 14.98 4.04 -3.87
CA VAL A 225 13.75 4.82 -4.01
C VAL A 225 13.42 5.46 -2.66
N SER A 226 13.23 6.78 -2.64
CA SER A 226 12.80 7.54 -1.46
C SER A 226 11.30 7.83 -1.53
N PRO A 227 10.62 8.06 -0.39
CA PRO A 227 9.23 8.52 -0.39
C PRO A 227 9.04 9.78 -1.23
N ASP A 228 9.98 10.73 -1.16
CA ASP A 228 9.91 11.99 -1.91
C ASP A 228 9.98 11.72 -3.42
N SER A 229 10.84 10.78 -3.85
CA SER A 229 10.89 10.35 -5.25
C SER A 229 9.59 9.68 -5.68
N VAL A 230 8.92 8.91 -4.81
CA VAL A 230 7.60 8.32 -5.12
C VAL A 230 6.54 9.42 -5.27
N ILE A 231 6.54 10.41 -4.39
CA ILE A 231 5.64 11.57 -4.46
C ILE A 231 5.85 12.35 -5.76
N GLU A 232 7.11 12.57 -6.17
CA GLU A 232 7.44 13.20 -7.45
C GLU A 232 6.89 12.42 -8.65
N GLN A 233 7.01 11.08 -8.65
CA GLN A 233 6.44 10.26 -9.72
C GLN A 233 4.91 10.35 -9.76
N LEU A 234 4.23 10.31 -8.60
CA LEU A 234 2.78 10.45 -8.51
C LEU A 234 2.29 11.82 -9.03
N ARG A 235 2.99 12.90 -8.65
CA ARG A 235 2.70 14.25 -9.15
C ARG A 235 2.88 14.36 -10.66
N ALA A 236 3.81 13.60 -11.24
CA ALA A 236 4.04 13.51 -12.67
C ALA A 236 3.04 12.57 -13.41
N GLY A 237 1.99 12.08 -12.75
CA GLY A 237 0.99 11.20 -13.37
C GLY A 237 1.46 9.76 -13.60
N ARG A 238 2.57 9.34 -12.97
CA ARG A 238 3.18 8.02 -13.14
C ARG A 238 2.71 7.06 -12.07
N LEU A 239 2.83 5.75 -12.32
CA LEU A 239 2.44 4.69 -11.38
C LEU A 239 3.68 3.97 -10.80
N PRO A 240 4.05 4.24 -9.53
CA PRO A 240 5.11 3.53 -8.84
C PRO A 240 4.65 2.15 -8.36
N ILE A 241 5.38 1.11 -8.76
CA ILE A 241 5.30 -0.23 -8.20
C ILE A 241 6.52 -0.40 -7.28
N VAL A 242 6.29 -0.54 -5.97
CA VAL A 242 7.36 -0.44 -4.96
C VAL A 242 7.51 -1.76 -4.21
N LEU A 243 8.76 -2.15 -4.00
CA LEU A 243 9.11 -3.28 -3.15
C LEU A 243 9.08 -2.85 -1.68
N ILE A 244 8.21 -3.46 -0.89
CA ILE A 244 8.07 -3.23 0.54
C ILE A 244 8.36 -4.51 1.34
N SER A 245 8.61 -4.34 2.64
CA SER A 245 8.65 -5.44 3.60
C SER A 245 7.31 -5.57 4.32
N LEU A 246 6.67 -6.74 4.20
CA LEU A 246 5.43 -7.05 4.93
C LEU A 246 5.65 -7.27 6.43
N TRP A 247 6.85 -7.10 6.99
CA TRP A 247 7.10 -7.37 8.41
C TRP A 247 6.19 -6.54 9.32
N ARG A 248 5.93 -5.28 8.95
CA ARG A 248 5.07 -4.38 9.75
C ARG A 248 3.58 -4.49 9.43
N LEU A 249 3.21 -5.01 8.25
CA LEU A 249 1.82 -5.16 7.82
C LEU A 249 1.26 -6.56 8.15
N HIS A 250 2.05 -7.61 7.96
CA HIS A 250 1.63 -9.01 8.12
C HIS A 250 2.62 -9.88 8.92
N ARG A 251 3.66 -9.29 9.55
CA ARG A 251 4.71 -10.02 10.29
C ARG A 251 5.44 -11.10 9.47
N GLN A 252 5.50 -10.91 8.15
CA GLN A 252 6.23 -11.78 7.24
C GLN A 252 7.47 -11.05 6.72
N LYS A 253 8.64 -11.70 6.76
CA LYS A 253 9.92 -11.15 6.25
C LYS A 253 10.07 -11.31 4.73
N THR A 254 8.95 -11.49 4.02
CA THR A 254 8.92 -11.71 2.59
C THR A 254 8.90 -10.35 1.88
N PRO A 255 9.74 -10.15 0.85
CA PRO A 255 9.66 -8.97 0.00
C PRO A 255 8.33 -9.00 -0.76
N HIS A 256 7.70 -7.84 -0.91
CA HIS A 256 6.36 -7.76 -1.49
C HIS A 256 6.19 -6.55 -2.37
N TRP A 257 5.57 -6.72 -3.52
CA TRP A 257 5.33 -5.66 -4.49
C TRP A 257 3.92 -5.10 -4.32
N VAL A 258 3.81 -3.78 -4.33
CA VAL A 258 2.55 -3.05 -4.21
C VAL A 258 2.52 -1.88 -5.20
N VAL A 259 1.33 -1.45 -5.61
CA VAL A 259 1.16 -0.25 -6.44
C VAL A 259 0.87 0.93 -5.53
N ILE A 260 1.61 2.04 -5.67
CA ILE A 260 1.30 3.29 -4.98
C ILE A 260 0.37 4.09 -5.88
N THR A 261 -0.83 4.41 -5.41
CA THR A 261 -1.86 5.06 -6.22
C THR A 261 -2.10 6.52 -5.84
N GLY A 262 -1.58 6.97 -4.69
CA GLY A 262 -1.72 8.37 -4.31
C GLY A 262 -0.95 8.74 -3.05
N PHE A 263 -0.78 10.04 -2.88
CA PHE A 263 -0.30 10.67 -1.65
C PHE A 263 -1.11 11.95 -1.43
N ASP A 264 -1.72 12.09 -0.26
CA ASP A 264 -2.66 13.18 0.03
C ASP A 264 -2.06 14.32 0.87
N GLY A 265 -0.74 14.32 1.04
CA GLY A 265 -0.01 15.24 1.90
C GLY A 265 0.38 14.66 3.26
N ALA A 266 -0.26 13.59 3.72
CA ALA A 266 0.07 12.92 4.98
C ALA A 266 0.23 11.40 4.84
N VAL A 267 -0.59 10.79 3.98
CA VAL A 267 -0.79 9.34 3.88
C VAL A 267 -0.63 8.91 2.42
N PHE A 268 0.07 7.80 2.22
CA PHE A 268 0.12 7.10 0.94
C PHE A 268 -1.04 6.12 0.83
N ARG A 269 -1.61 6.01 -0.36
CA ARG A 269 -2.55 4.94 -0.76
C ARG A 269 -1.80 3.89 -1.55
N LEU A 270 -1.97 2.62 -1.17
CA LEU A 270 -1.33 1.47 -1.80
C LEU A 270 -2.38 0.45 -2.17
N LEU A 271 -2.24 -0.19 -3.34
CA LEU A 271 -2.97 -1.41 -3.65
C LEU A 271 -2.07 -2.61 -3.41
N ASP A 272 -2.51 -3.47 -2.50
CA ASP A 272 -1.79 -4.67 -2.11
C ASP A 272 -2.36 -5.89 -2.85
N PRO A 273 -1.58 -6.58 -3.71
CA PRO A 273 -2.01 -7.82 -4.37
C PRO A 273 -2.54 -8.91 -3.43
N MET A 274 -2.09 -8.95 -2.17
CA MET A 274 -2.55 -9.92 -1.16
C MET A 274 -3.82 -9.47 -0.41
N ALA A 275 -4.26 -8.23 -0.55
CA ALA A 275 -5.49 -7.77 0.10
C ALA A 275 -6.67 -8.58 -0.43
N ARG A 276 -7.36 -9.30 0.47
CA ARG A 276 -8.62 -10.01 0.16
C ARG A 276 -9.79 -9.12 0.55
N SER A 277 -10.81 -9.10 -0.30
CA SER A 277 -12.01 -8.24 -0.27
C SER A 277 -12.56 -7.98 1.14
N GLY A 278 -12.65 -6.70 1.50
CA GLY A 278 -13.16 -6.17 2.77
C GLY A 278 -13.03 -4.64 2.84
N ASP A 279 -12.06 -4.06 2.13
CA ASP A 279 -11.96 -2.63 1.82
C ASP A 279 -12.63 -2.34 0.46
N PRO A 280 -13.44 -1.27 0.30
CA PRO A 280 -14.19 -1.00 -0.94
C PRO A 280 -13.35 -0.95 -2.22
N ASP A 281 -12.06 -0.57 -2.09
CA ASP A 281 -11.15 -0.40 -3.23
C ASP A 281 -9.91 -1.31 -3.15
N GLY A 282 -9.82 -2.22 -2.18
CA GLY A 282 -8.64 -3.09 -1.94
C GLY A 282 -7.35 -2.32 -1.55
N GLY A 283 -7.46 -1.03 -1.27
CA GLY A 283 -6.32 -0.17 -0.95
C GLY A 283 -6.05 -0.04 0.55
N VAL A 284 -4.78 -0.05 0.91
CA VAL A 284 -4.27 0.15 2.27
C VAL A 284 -3.62 1.52 2.36
N SER A 285 -3.93 2.23 3.43
CA SER A 285 -3.34 3.52 3.75
C SER A 285 -2.18 3.38 4.72
N ILE A 286 -1.05 4.01 4.40
CA ILE A 286 0.14 4.03 5.26
C ILE A 286 0.64 5.46 5.43
N SER A 287 1.05 5.80 6.64
CA SER A 287 1.63 7.12 6.87
C SER A 287 2.95 7.27 6.12
N TRP A 288 3.32 8.50 5.81
CA TRP A 288 4.63 8.77 5.21
C TRP A 288 5.79 8.22 6.06
N SER A 289 5.68 8.33 7.39
CA SER A 289 6.70 7.84 8.33
C SER A 289 6.82 6.32 8.35
N GLU A 290 5.70 5.60 8.23
CA GLU A 290 5.70 4.14 8.13
C GLU A 290 6.16 3.69 6.73
N PHE A 291 5.81 4.42 5.67
CA PHE A 291 6.30 4.15 4.31
C PHE A 291 7.83 4.13 4.27
N LYS A 292 8.50 5.11 4.92
CA LYS A 292 9.96 5.12 5.08
C LYS A 292 10.55 3.86 5.70
N LYS A 293 9.80 3.21 6.59
CA LYS A 293 10.24 2.00 7.29
C LYS A 293 9.98 0.75 6.45
N VAL A 294 8.86 0.68 5.74
CA VAL A 294 8.48 -0.52 4.96
C VAL A 294 9.07 -0.55 3.56
N ALA A 295 9.39 0.58 2.94
CA ALA A 295 10.04 0.64 1.62
C ALA A 295 11.51 0.20 1.63
N ARG A 296 11.93 -0.54 2.66
CA ARG A 296 13.29 -1.09 2.87
C ARG A 296 13.19 -2.59 3.16
N TYR A 297 14.00 -3.38 2.46
CA TYR A 297 14.00 -4.83 2.52
C TYR A 297 15.40 -5.40 2.83
N GLY A 298 15.44 -6.50 3.59
CA GLY A 298 16.67 -7.24 3.93
C GLY A 298 17.58 -6.52 4.93
N ARG A 299 18.66 -7.21 5.36
CA ARG A 299 19.61 -6.68 6.37
C ARG A 299 20.31 -5.39 5.92
N ARG A 300 20.43 -5.19 4.61
CA ARG A 300 21.04 -4.00 4.01
C ARG A 300 20.03 -2.88 3.70
N GLY A 301 18.74 -3.05 4.02
CA GLY A 301 17.72 -2.03 3.79
C GLY A 301 17.55 -1.66 2.32
N ARG A 302 17.67 -2.63 1.42
CA ARG A 302 17.57 -2.44 -0.03
C ARG A 302 16.16 -2.01 -0.41
N THR A 303 16.03 -1.13 -1.38
CA THR A 303 14.75 -0.63 -1.88
C THR A 303 14.69 -0.88 -3.38
N ALA A 304 13.52 -1.11 -3.93
CA ALA A 304 13.35 -1.16 -5.37
C ALA A 304 12.00 -0.58 -5.79
N ALA A 305 11.98 0.02 -6.97
CA ALA A 305 10.74 0.43 -7.61
C ALA A 305 10.82 0.27 -9.12
N VAL A 306 9.67 0.02 -9.73
CA VAL A 306 9.42 0.08 -11.16
C VAL A 306 8.38 1.16 -11.38
N ILE A 307 8.67 2.15 -12.22
CA ILE A 307 7.77 3.28 -12.47
C ILE A 307 7.25 3.16 -13.88
N LEU A 308 5.93 3.08 -14.04
CA LEU A 308 5.28 3.19 -15.34
C LEU A 308 4.92 4.65 -15.62
N SER A 309 5.24 5.15 -16.81
CA SER A 309 4.96 6.54 -17.20
C SER A 309 3.95 6.71 -18.34
N GLY A 310 3.59 5.64 -19.02
CA GLY A 310 2.62 5.65 -20.11
C GLY A 310 2.71 4.38 -20.96
N LYS A 311 1.91 4.34 -22.02
CA LYS A 311 1.94 3.29 -23.04
C LYS A 311 2.21 3.94 -24.40
N LYS A 312 3.10 3.34 -25.18
CA LYS A 312 3.41 3.76 -26.55
C LYS A 312 2.34 3.34 -27.54
#